data_AF-A0A3A4QTU5-F1
#
_entry.id   AF-A0A3A4QTU5-F1
#
_cell.length_a   1.000
_cell.length_b   1.000
_cell.length_c   1.000
_cell.angle_alpha   90.00
_cell.angle_beta   90.00
_cell.angle_gamma   90.00
#
_symmetry.space_group_name_H-M   'P 1'
#
loop_
_entity.id
_entity.type
_entity.pdbx_description
1 polymer ?
#
loop_
_entity_poly.entity_id
_entity_poly.type
_entity_poly.pdbx_seq_one_letter_code
_entity_poly.pdbx_strand_id
1 'polypeptide(L)'
;MYKLIGNEQTCKLTASSNPDMGDEGVRRIQPCFNRIVLLQNILSIIGWCLLAWVTARHINSIPYKIVVTLLILTFGFTPQIAEWDSILSSESLSLSLFPIGFAILQEIVFWMAEKRENSPNLKVNILLVLWLCVFSLWLFVRDVHIYALISTLVLTVPFLLLRKFRQIKVLTVVIVILAGLFIIQNHASKLSPRWQPSLSHVLEYYIFPYPARVDFFFEHGMPKNMESEEYHVWFGEEGVKTYALFLISHPGFILSNTLELSSYLKSDFIQPHFKSPENPYRNVLMIFGEIVHPESNAVYFIDLMVFSSLCATALKYRDKNTIAWTWLALWVLTYSAISLFVTLFGDIDGTRRHIFPSVELFRLFLWIFLTAQIDQTLNNKHMEVLSS
;
A
#
# COMPACT_ATOMS: atom_id res chain seq x y z
N MET A 1 -0.13 -2.30 -20.95
CA MET A 1 -1.44 -1.98 -21.58
C MET A 1 -1.31 -1.62 -23.06
N TYR A 2 -0.48 -0.64 -23.46
CA TYR A 2 -0.34 -0.23 -24.87
C TYR A 2 -0.01 -1.39 -25.83
N LYS A 3 0.93 -2.27 -25.46
CA LYS A 3 1.29 -3.47 -26.24
C LYS A 3 0.14 -4.49 -26.42
N LEU A 4 -0.92 -4.42 -25.62
CA LEU A 4 -2.03 -5.39 -25.64
C LEU A 4 -3.22 -4.95 -26.51
N ILE A 5 -3.29 -3.67 -26.90
CA ILE A 5 -4.52 -3.09 -27.51
C ILE A 5 -4.47 -3.08 -29.05
N GLY A 6 -3.34 -3.46 -29.63
CA GLY A 6 -3.29 -3.83 -31.04
C GLY A 6 -3.28 -2.64 -32.00
N ASN A 7 -2.37 -2.75 -32.97
CA ASN A 7 -2.15 -1.89 -34.11
C ASN A 7 -1.72 -0.44 -33.79
N GLU A 8 -0.39 -0.24 -33.73
CA GLU A 8 0.28 1.07 -33.63
C GLU A 8 -0.18 2.05 -34.72
N GLN A 9 -0.70 1.54 -35.85
CA GLN A 9 -1.18 2.37 -36.94
C GLN A 9 -2.51 3.07 -36.61
N THR A 10 -3.39 2.45 -35.84
CA THR A 10 -4.73 2.99 -35.52
C THR A 10 -4.77 3.75 -34.19
N CYS A 11 -3.88 3.43 -33.25
CA CYS A 11 -3.88 3.99 -31.90
C CYS A 11 -2.53 4.61 -31.54
N LYS A 12 -2.16 5.69 -32.24
CA LYS A 12 -0.94 6.44 -31.95
C LYS A 12 -1.01 7.07 -30.56
N LEU A 13 0.08 6.98 -29.80
CA LEU A 13 0.25 7.76 -28.57
C LEU A 13 0.28 9.25 -28.94
N THR A 14 -0.70 10.01 -28.45
CA THR A 14 -0.84 11.45 -28.75
C THR A 14 -0.29 12.32 -27.63
N ALA A 15 -0.14 11.75 -26.43
CA ALA A 15 0.44 12.40 -25.27
C ALA A 15 1.18 11.34 -24.45
N SER A 16 2.46 11.58 -24.22
CA SER A 16 3.28 10.87 -23.24
C SER A 16 3.99 11.93 -22.41
N SER A 17 4.06 11.73 -21.10
CA SER A 17 5.01 12.47 -20.26
C SER A 17 6.24 11.59 -20.09
N ASN A 18 7.44 12.19 -20.06
CA ASN A 18 8.64 11.50 -19.61
C ASN A 18 9.23 12.23 -18.41
N PRO A 19 8.70 11.95 -17.20
CA PRO A 19 9.13 12.63 -15.98
C PRO A 19 10.62 12.57 -15.72
N ASP A 20 11.23 11.44 -16.05
CA ASP A 20 12.65 11.17 -15.82
C ASP A 20 13.54 12.08 -16.70
N MET A 21 12.98 12.65 -17.76
CA MET A 21 13.62 13.65 -18.62
C MET A 21 13.13 15.09 -18.33
N GLY A 22 12.34 15.30 -17.28
CA GLY A 22 11.71 16.59 -16.96
C GLY A 22 10.60 17.00 -17.91
N ASP A 23 10.09 16.10 -18.75
CA ASP A 23 9.03 16.36 -19.71
C ASP A 23 7.65 16.12 -19.09
N GLU A 24 7.07 17.19 -18.53
CA GLU A 24 5.73 17.22 -17.97
C GLU A 24 4.70 17.76 -18.98
N GLY A 25 3.64 16.98 -19.21
CA GLY A 25 2.59 17.32 -20.16
C GLY A 25 1.29 17.74 -19.48
N VAL A 26 0.42 18.44 -20.20
CA VAL A 26 -0.98 18.60 -19.79
C VAL A 26 -1.73 17.29 -20.03
N ARG A 27 -2.66 16.91 -19.14
CA ARG A 27 -3.54 15.74 -19.37
C ARG A 27 -4.26 15.85 -20.70
N ARG A 28 -4.23 14.79 -21.49
CA ARG A 28 -4.97 14.69 -22.76
C ARG A 28 -5.68 13.35 -22.85
N ILE A 29 -6.79 13.32 -23.57
CA ILE A 29 -7.49 12.09 -23.90
C ILE A 29 -6.60 11.30 -24.87
N GLN A 30 -6.25 10.07 -24.48
CA GLN A 30 -5.53 9.14 -25.34
C GLN A 30 -6.54 8.36 -26.20
N PRO A 31 -6.55 8.53 -27.53
CA PRO A 31 -7.46 7.80 -28.42
C PRO A 31 -7.33 6.30 -28.25
N CYS A 32 -8.43 5.58 -28.45
CA CYS A 32 -8.59 4.13 -28.27
C CYS A 32 -8.64 3.61 -26.81
N PHE A 33 -8.44 4.44 -25.79
CA PHE A 33 -8.43 4.00 -24.39
C PHE A 33 -9.77 4.19 -23.64
N ASN A 34 -10.82 4.65 -24.31
CA ASN A 34 -12.12 4.97 -23.67
C ASN A 34 -12.68 3.83 -22.82
N ARG A 35 -12.57 2.58 -23.29
CA ARG A 35 -13.05 1.39 -22.54
C ARG A 35 -12.22 1.12 -21.29
N ILE A 36 -10.92 1.36 -21.35
CA ILE A 36 -10.01 1.18 -20.21
C ILE A 36 -10.26 2.26 -19.18
N VAL A 37 -10.38 3.51 -19.62
CA VAL A 37 -10.73 4.64 -18.74
C VAL A 37 -12.08 4.38 -18.05
N LEU A 38 -13.09 3.92 -18.80
CA LEU A 38 -14.39 3.56 -18.23
C LEU A 38 -14.28 2.44 -17.19
N LEU A 39 -13.52 1.38 -17.50
CA LEU A 39 -13.30 0.27 -16.57
C LEU A 39 -12.58 0.74 -15.29
N GLN A 40 -11.50 1.52 -15.43
CA GLN A 40 -10.74 2.07 -14.30
C GLN A 40 -11.63 2.94 -13.41
N ASN A 41 -12.45 3.81 -14.00
CA ASN A 41 -13.38 4.65 -13.26
C ASN A 41 -14.45 3.81 -12.52
N ILE A 42 -15.03 2.80 -13.17
CA ILE A 42 -15.99 1.89 -12.54
C ILE A 42 -15.34 1.13 -11.38
N LEU A 43 -14.11 0.64 -11.56
CA LEU A 43 -13.36 -0.06 -10.52
C LEU A 43 -13.08 0.86 -9.31
N SER A 44 -12.66 2.10 -9.53
CA SER A 44 -12.43 3.07 -8.45
C SER A 44 -13.74 3.35 -7.68
N ILE A 45 -14.83 3.68 -8.38
CA ILE A 45 -16.13 3.97 -7.74
C ILE A 45 -16.63 2.76 -6.93
N ILE A 46 -16.57 1.55 -7.50
CA ILE A 46 -16.99 0.34 -6.79
C ILE A 46 -16.08 0.08 -5.59
N GLY A 47 -14.77 0.27 -5.73
CA GLY A 47 -13.80 0.03 -4.67
C GLY A 47 -14.04 0.89 -3.44
N TRP A 48 -14.13 2.21 -3.62
CA TRP A 48 -14.36 3.14 -2.52
C TRP A 48 -15.74 2.96 -1.89
N CYS A 49 -16.79 2.73 -2.69
CA CYS A 49 -18.13 2.43 -2.18
C CYS A 49 -18.19 1.12 -1.39
N LEU A 50 -17.52 0.07 -1.88
CA LEU A 50 -17.48 -1.23 -1.22
C LEU A 50 -16.72 -1.12 0.12
N LEU A 51 -15.58 -0.43 0.14
CA LEU A 51 -14.82 -0.20 1.36
C LEU A 51 -15.62 0.59 2.39
N ALA A 52 -16.28 1.67 1.98
CA ALA A 52 -17.13 2.46 2.87
C ALA A 52 -18.27 1.63 3.46
N TRP A 53 -18.98 0.87 2.62
CA TRP A 53 -20.10 0.02 3.04
C TRP A 53 -19.68 -1.09 4.00
N VAL A 54 -18.62 -1.84 3.66
CA VAL A 54 -18.12 -2.94 4.52
C VAL A 54 -17.61 -2.38 5.85
N THR A 55 -16.79 -1.32 5.83
CA THR A 55 -16.27 -0.71 7.05
C THR A 55 -17.42 -0.26 7.95
N ALA A 56 -18.40 0.47 7.42
CA ALA A 56 -19.56 0.93 8.16
C ALA A 56 -20.42 -0.22 8.71
N ARG A 57 -20.45 -1.39 8.06
CA ARG A 57 -21.17 -2.55 8.58
C ARG A 57 -20.55 -3.10 9.87
N HIS A 58 -19.24 -2.96 10.04
CA HIS A 58 -18.50 -3.46 11.20
C HIS A 58 -18.35 -2.44 12.35
N ILE A 59 -18.76 -1.19 12.11
CA ILE A 59 -18.99 -0.19 13.16
C ILE A 59 -20.35 -0.46 13.80
N ASN A 60 -20.50 -0.32 15.13
CA ASN A 60 -21.77 -0.62 15.80
C ASN A 60 -22.70 0.60 15.80
N SER A 61 -22.18 1.78 16.13
CA SER A 61 -22.99 3.00 16.33
C SER A 61 -23.33 3.72 15.03
N ILE A 62 -24.61 4.06 14.83
CA ILE A 62 -25.09 4.76 13.62
C ILE A 62 -24.34 6.06 13.30
N PRO A 63 -24.06 6.96 14.27
CA PRO A 63 -23.30 8.19 13.97
C PRO A 63 -21.93 7.89 13.38
N TYR A 64 -21.20 6.91 13.94
CA TYR A 64 -19.88 6.53 13.45
C TYR A 64 -19.94 5.78 12.11
N LYS A 65 -21.04 5.09 11.79
CA LYS A 65 -21.28 4.56 10.43
C LYS A 65 -21.34 5.67 9.39
N ILE A 66 -22.08 6.74 9.69
CA ILE A 66 -22.20 7.90 8.80
C ILE A 66 -20.83 8.58 8.66
N VAL A 67 -20.15 8.84 9.79
CA VAL A 67 -18.82 9.48 9.80
C VAL A 67 -17.81 8.68 8.98
N VAL A 68 -17.66 7.37 9.21
CA VAL A 68 -16.68 6.56 8.48
C VAL A 68 -17.02 6.45 6.99
N THR A 69 -18.30 6.39 6.64
CA THR A 69 -18.75 6.37 5.24
C THR A 69 -18.37 7.66 4.53
N LEU A 70 -18.66 8.81 5.16
CA LEU A 70 -18.30 10.12 4.61
C LEU A 70 -16.78 10.28 4.50
N LEU A 71 -16.03 9.91 5.53
CA LEU A 71 -14.56 9.98 5.52
C LEU A 71 -13.96 9.15 4.38
N ILE A 72 -14.34 7.88 4.21
CA ILE A 72 -13.81 7.01 3.16
C ILE A 72 -14.18 7.51 1.77
N LEU A 73 -15.44 7.91 1.55
CA LEU A 73 -15.87 8.41 0.25
C LEU A 73 -15.18 9.74 -0.07
N THR A 74 -15.16 10.69 0.86
CA THR A 74 -14.47 11.96 0.66
C THR A 74 -12.98 11.73 0.39
N PHE A 75 -12.31 10.84 1.13
CA PHE A 75 -10.90 10.45 0.92
C PHE A 75 -10.64 10.05 -0.54
N GLY A 76 -11.45 9.13 -1.09
CA GLY A 76 -11.33 8.68 -2.48
C GLY A 76 -11.68 9.73 -3.54
N PHE A 77 -12.49 10.74 -3.20
CA PHE A 77 -12.92 11.81 -4.12
C PHE A 77 -12.07 13.08 -4.07
N THR A 78 -11.09 13.17 -3.18
CA THR A 78 -10.18 14.32 -3.09
C THR A 78 -9.25 14.44 -4.31
N PRO A 79 -8.69 15.64 -4.58
CA PRO A 79 -7.68 15.81 -5.63
C PRO A 79 -6.48 14.86 -5.48
N GLN A 80 -6.03 14.58 -4.25
CA GLN A 80 -4.90 13.71 -3.96
C GLN A 80 -5.10 12.27 -4.46
N ILE A 81 -6.33 11.77 -4.53
CA ILE A 81 -6.63 10.43 -5.10
C ILE A 81 -7.13 10.56 -6.54
N ALA A 82 -8.08 11.46 -6.79
CA ALA A 82 -8.75 11.61 -8.08
C ALA A 82 -7.79 11.99 -9.21
N GLU A 83 -6.73 12.76 -8.94
CA GLU A 83 -5.76 13.10 -9.98
C GLU A 83 -4.95 11.89 -10.43
N TRP A 84 -4.52 11.02 -9.50
CA TRP A 84 -3.86 9.76 -9.85
C TRP A 84 -4.81 8.80 -10.56
N ASP A 85 -6.08 8.75 -10.12
CA ASP A 85 -7.10 7.92 -10.76
C ASP A 85 -7.48 8.38 -12.17
N SER A 86 -7.25 9.65 -12.49
CA SER A 86 -7.55 10.22 -13.82
C SER A 86 -6.53 9.86 -14.91
N ILE A 87 -5.40 9.24 -14.55
CA ILE A 87 -4.31 8.92 -15.48
C ILE A 87 -4.23 7.41 -15.68
N LEU A 88 -3.96 7.00 -16.93
CA LEU A 88 -3.73 5.60 -17.31
C LEU A 88 -2.37 5.14 -16.76
N SER A 89 -2.36 4.69 -15.52
CA SER A 89 -1.16 4.32 -14.77
C SER A 89 -1.40 3.05 -13.95
N SER A 90 -0.31 2.37 -13.58
CA SER A 90 -0.37 1.29 -12.59
C SER A 90 -0.87 1.78 -11.23
N GLU A 91 -0.61 3.04 -10.91
CA GLU A 91 -0.98 3.68 -9.67
C GLU A 91 -2.49 3.76 -9.52
N SER A 92 -3.22 4.21 -10.55
CA SER A 92 -4.69 4.23 -10.47
C SER A 92 -5.29 2.83 -10.29
N LEU A 93 -4.83 1.85 -11.07
CA LEU A 93 -5.36 0.49 -10.94
C LEU A 93 -5.04 -0.08 -9.55
N SER A 94 -3.87 0.25 -9.00
CA SER A 94 -3.51 -0.09 -7.62
C SER A 94 -4.46 0.55 -6.60
N LEU A 95 -4.69 1.86 -6.71
CA LEU A 95 -5.57 2.62 -5.83
C LEU A 95 -7.03 2.14 -5.89
N SER A 96 -7.47 1.63 -7.05
CA SER A 96 -8.82 1.08 -7.24
C SER A 96 -8.97 -0.34 -6.69
N LEU A 97 -7.97 -1.20 -6.88
CA LEU A 97 -8.03 -2.60 -6.44
C LEU A 97 -7.77 -2.76 -4.94
N PHE A 98 -6.94 -1.90 -4.34
CA PHE A 98 -6.68 -1.91 -2.90
C PHE A 98 -7.97 -1.84 -2.05
N PRO A 99 -8.86 -0.85 -2.19
CA PRO A 99 -10.07 -0.75 -1.36
C PRO A 99 -11.02 -1.93 -1.57
N ILE A 100 -11.10 -2.49 -2.79
CA ILE A 100 -11.86 -3.73 -3.05
C ILE A 100 -11.26 -4.89 -2.25
N GLY A 101 -9.96 -5.14 -2.39
CA GLY A 101 -9.24 -6.21 -1.71
C GLY A 101 -9.31 -6.06 -0.19
N PHE A 102 -9.16 -4.84 0.32
CA PHE A 102 -9.21 -4.56 1.75
C PHE A 102 -10.61 -4.72 2.32
N ALA A 103 -11.67 -4.29 1.61
CA ALA A 103 -13.05 -4.53 2.02
C ALA A 103 -13.35 -6.04 2.13
N ILE A 104 -12.97 -6.84 1.14
CA ILE A 104 -13.18 -8.30 1.19
C ILE A 104 -12.35 -8.91 2.33
N LEU A 105 -11.14 -8.41 2.59
CA LEU A 105 -10.32 -8.85 3.73
C LEU A 105 -10.99 -8.56 5.07
N GLN A 106 -11.60 -7.38 5.25
CA GLN A 106 -12.36 -7.06 6.46
C GLN A 106 -13.45 -8.12 6.71
N GLU A 107 -14.25 -8.43 5.69
CA GLU A 107 -15.30 -9.45 5.78
C GLU A 107 -14.78 -10.82 6.21
N ILE A 108 -13.67 -11.25 5.61
CA ILE A 108 -13.03 -12.52 5.95
C ILE A 108 -12.58 -12.50 7.41
N VAL A 109 -11.90 -11.44 7.85
CA VAL A 109 -11.36 -11.33 9.21
C VAL A 109 -12.48 -11.32 10.25
N PHE A 110 -13.53 -10.51 10.05
CA PHE A 110 -14.68 -10.47 10.95
C PHE A 110 -15.40 -11.80 11.03
N TRP A 111 -15.62 -12.44 9.89
CA TRP A 111 -16.24 -13.77 9.87
C TRP A 111 -15.41 -14.81 10.62
N MET A 112 -14.08 -14.79 10.41
CA MET A 112 -13.15 -15.70 11.09
C MET A 112 -13.10 -15.44 12.61
N ALA A 113 -13.27 -14.19 13.04
CA ALA A 113 -13.34 -13.84 14.45
C ALA A 113 -14.68 -14.30 15.09
N GLU A 114 -15.79 -14.18 14.38
CA GLU A 114 -17.12 -14.55 14.86
C GLU A 114 -17.31 -16.06 15.04
N LYS A 115 -16.80 -16.87 14.10
CA LYS A 115 -17.19 -18.28 14.03
C LYS A 115 -16.58 -19.16 15.13
N ARG A 116 -17.43 -20.01 15.71
CA ARG A 116 -17.10 -20.94 16.80
C ARG A 116 -17.02 -22.42 16.38
N GLU A 117 -17.49 -22.78 15.18
CA GLU A 117 -17.61 -24.18 14.73
C GLU A 117 -16.93 -24.49 13.38
N ASN A 118 -16.45 -25.72 13.25
CA ASN A 118 -15.62 -26.25 12.15
C ASN A 118 -16.35 -26.48 10.81
N SER A 119 -17.57 -25.98 10.60
CA SER A 119 -18.30 -26.24 9.36
C SER A 119 -17.75 -25.38 8.20
N PRO A 120 -17.52 -25.94 7.00
CA PRO A 120 -17.23 -25.12 5.82
C PRO A 120 -18.46 -24.24 5.50
N ASN A 121 -18.26 -22.93 5.33
CA ASN A 121 -19.31 -22.02 4.88
C ASN A 121 -18.99 -21.59 3.46
N LEU A 122 -19.88 -21.92 2.52
CA LEU A 122 -19.79 -21.55 1.12
C LEU A 122 -19.50 -20.05 0.94
N LYS A 123 -20.12 -19.18 1.77
CA LYS A 123 -19.91 -17.73 1.73
C LYS A 123 -18.43 -17.36 1.88
N VAL A 124 -17.71 -17.98 2.80
CA VAL A 124 -16.30 -17.65 3.07
C VAL A 124 -15.39 -18.18 2.02
N ASN A 125 -15.67 -19.38 1.53
CA ASN A 125 -14.91 -19.93 0.41
C ASN A 125 -15.04 -19.02 -0.81
N ILE A 126 -16.25 -18.50 -1.09
CA ILE A 126 -16.47 -17.51 -2.15
C ILE A 126 -15.69 -16.23 -1.88
N LEU A 127 -15.77 -15.67 -0.66
CA LEU A 127 -15.04 -14.46 -0.29
C LEU A 127 -13.51 -14.65 -0.40
N LEU A 128 -12.98 -15.80 0.01
CA LEU A 128 -11.56 -16.11 -0.08
C LEU A 128 -11.10 -16.27 -1.53
N VAL A 129 -11.88 -16.96 -2.37
CA VAL A 129 -11.58 -17.05 -3.81
C VAL A 129 -11.61 -15.67 -4.44
N LEU A 130 -12.65 -14.88 -4.16
CA LEU A 130 -12.76 -13.51 -4.67
C LEU A 130 -11.60 -12.64 -4.20
N TRP A 131 -11.24 -12.70 -2.91
CA TRP A 131 -10.10 -12.00 -2.34
C TRP A 131 -8.80 -12.42 -3.01
N LEU A 132 -8.54 -13.73 -3.16
CA LEU A 132 -7.35 -14.24 -3.83
C LEU A 132 -7.27 -13.73 -5.28
N CYS A 133 -8.38 -13.70 -6.01
CA CYS A 133 -8.41 -13.15 -7.36
C CYS A 133 -8.06 -11.66 -7.38
N VAL A 134 -8.74 -10.84 -6.57
CA VAL A 134 -8.49 -9.38 -6.51
C VAL A 134 -7.08 -9.08 -5.99
N PHE A 135 -6.65 -9.76 -4.94
CA PHE A 135 -5.32 -9.61 -4.36
C PHE A 135 -4.24 -10.02 -5.35
N SER A 136 -4.40 -11.13 -6.08
CA SER A 136 -3.45 -11.53 -7.13
C SER A 136 -3.38 -10.49 -8.24
N LEU A 137 -4.53 -10.01 -8.73
CA LEU A 137 -4.55 -8.94 -9.74
C LEU A 137 -3.82 -7.70 -9.24
N TRP A 138 -4.10 -7.28 -8.00
CA TRP A 138 -3.45 -6.14 -7.37
C TRP A 138 -1.94 -6.34 -7.19
N LEU A 139 -1.50 -7.51 -6.72
CA LEU A 139 -0.08 -7.85 -6.55
C LEU A 139 0.72 -7.66 -7.85
N PHE A 140 0.15 -8.05 -9.00
CA PHE A 140 0.82 -7.93 -10.29
C PHE A 140 0.70 -6.53 -10.93
N VAL A 141 0.01 -5.57 -10.31
CA VAL A 141 -0.01 -4.19 -10.80
C VAL A 141 1.33 -3.50 -10.54
N ARG A 142 1.97 -3.74 -9.39
CA ARG A 142 3.25 -3.12 -9.01
C ARG A 142 4.13 -4.07 -8.20
N ASP A 143 5.44 -3.97 -8.41
CA ASP A 143 6.43 -4.81 -7.70
C ASP A 143 6.39 -4.60 -6.17
N VAL A 144 6.11 -3.37 -5.71
CA VAL A 144 6.03 -3.04 -4.26
C VAL A 144 4.90 -3.79 -3.53
N HIS A 145 3.88 -4.28 -4.22
CA HIS A 145 2.78 -4.99 -3.56
C HIS A 145 3.20 -6.37 -3.02
N ILE A 146 4.37 -6.90 -3.42
CA ILE A 146 4.94 -8.11 -2.83
C ILE A 146 5.11 -7.99 -1.31
N TYR A 147 5.29 -6.77 -0.79
CA TYR A 147 5.40 -6.54 0.65
C TYR A 147 4.07 -6.74 1.37
N ALA A 148 2.93 -6.49 0.73
CA ALA A 148 1.62 -6.84 1.30
C ALA A 148 1.43 -8.36 1.41
N LEU A 149 1.97 -9.11 0.44
CA LEU A 149 1.97 -10.56 0.47
C LEU A 149 2.82 -11.10 1.62
N ILE A 150 4.03 -10.54 1.82
CA ILE A 150 4.89 -10.87 2.97
C ILE A 150 4.17 -10.54 4.28
N SER A 151 3.62 -9.33 4.43
CA SER A 151 2.84 -8.92 5.62
C SER A 151 1.70 -9.89 5.89
N THR A 152 0.97 -10.32 4.84
CA THR A 152 -0.11 -11.29 4.97
C THR A 152 0.41 -12.64 5.47
N LEU A 153 1.49 -13.16 4.89
CA LEU A 153 2.08 -14.45 5.29
C LEU A 153 2.60 -14.40 6.73
N VAL A 154 3.36 -13.36 7.09
CA VAL A 154 3.91 -13.18 8.45
C VAL A 154 2.80 -13.12 9.49
N LEU A 155 1.68 -12.47 9.20
CA LEU A 155 0.56 -12.35 10.13
C LEU A 155 -0.40 -13.55 10.14
N THR A 156 -0.40 -14.39 9.10
CA THR A 156 -1.33 -15.53 8.99
C THR A 156 -0.70 -16.88 9.29
N VAL A 157 0.58 -17.09 8.97
CA VAL A 157 1.30 -18.36 9.22
C VAL A 157 1.32 -18.73 10.71
N PRO A 158 1.54 -17.82 11.67
CA PRO A 158 1.50 -18.16 13.09
C PRO A 158 0.17 -18.78 13.55
N PHE A 159 -0.95 -18.50 12.87
CA PHE A 159 -2.23 -19.15 13.18
C PHE A 159 -2.18 -20.67 12.92
N LEU A 160 -1.36 -21.17 12.00
CA LEU A 160 -1.19 -22.61 11.78
C LEU A 160 -0.57 -23.32 12.99
N LEU A 161 0.18 -22.60 13.83
CA LEU A 161 0.76 -23.12 15.07
C LEU A 161 -0.28 -23.24 16.20
N LEU A 162 -1.39 -22.50 16.10
CA LEU A 162 -2.46 -22.53 17.09
C LEU A 162 -3.43 -23.67 16.78
N ARG A 163 -3.63 -24.58 17.77
CA ARG A 163 -4.50 -25.77 17.64
C ARG A 163 -5.90 -25.45 17.09
N LYS A 164 -6.47 -24.29 17.45
CA LYS A 164 -7.78 -23.82 17.00
C LYS A 164 -7.83 -23.60 15.48
N PHE A 165 -6.81 -22.98 14.90
CA PHE A 165 -6.81 -22.59 13.49
C PHE A 165 -6.17 -23.65 12.58
N ARG A 166 -5.30 -24.53 13.12
CA ARG A 166 -4.69 -25.66 12.38
C ARG A 166 -5.72 -26.62 11.76
N GLN A 167 -6.95 -26.67 12.30
CA GLN A 167 -8.02 -27.52 11.76
C GLN A 167 -8.72 -26.91 10.53
N ILE A 168 -8.51 -25.62 10.25
CA ILE A 168 -9.15 -24.90 9.15
C ILE A 168 -8.35 -25.15 7.87
N LYS A 169 -8.65 -26.25 7.18
CA LYS A 169 -7.94 -26.67 5.94
C LYS A 169 -7.83 -25.56 4.89
N VAL A 170 -8.87 -24.73 4.77
CA VAL A 170 -8.90 -23.61 3.82
C VAL A 170 -7.79 -22.59 4.11
N LEU A 171 -7.46 -22.33 5.38
CA LEU A 171 -6.36 -21.42 5.73
C LEU A 171 -5.01 -21.94 5.21
N THR A 172 -4.75 -23.25 5.36
CA THR A 172 -3.54 -23.88 4.82
C THR A 172 -3.48 -23.75 3.30
N VAL A 173 -4.60 -24.00 2.60
CA VAL A 173 -4.67 -23.84 1.13
C VAL A 173 -4.36 -22.41 0.71
N VAL A 174 -4.96 -21.41 1.39
CA VAL A 174 -4.71 -19.99 1.12
C VAL A 174 -3.23 -19.66 1.32
N ILE A 175 -2.62 -20.09 2.42
CA ILE A 175 -1.19 -19.86 2.70
C ILE A 175 -0.30 -20.49 1.62
N VAL A 176 -0.60 -21.71 1.16
CA VAL A 176 0.15 -22.36 0.08
C VAL A 176 0.02 -21.59 -1.23
N ILE A 177 -1.18 -21.11 -1.58
CA ILE A 177 -1.39 -20.28 -2.78
C ILE A 177 -0.60 -18.98 -2.67
N LEU A 178 -0.67 -18.28 -1.52
CA LEU A 178 0.08 -17.04 -1.27
C LEU A 178 1.59 -17.26 -1.36
N ALA A 179 2.12 -18.37 -0.81
CA ALA A 179 3.52 -18.73 -0.94
C ALA A 179 3.92 -19.00 -2.40
N GLY A 180 3.06 -19.67 -3.18
CA GLY A 180 3.26 -19.86 -4.62
C GLY A 180 3.30 -18.54 -5.39
N LEU A 181 2.37 -17.62 -5.11
CA LEU A 181 2.36 -16.27 -5.68
C LEU A 181 3.64 -15.50 -5.34
N PHE A 182 4.14 -15.64 -4.11
CA PHE A 182 5.38 -14.99 -3.67
C PHE A 182 6.57 -15.46 -4.49
N ILE A 183 6.70 -16.78 -4.70
CA ILE A 183 7.77 -17.36 -5.50
C ILE A 183 7.68 -16.85 -6.95
N ILE A 184 6.49 -16.87 -7.55
CA ILE A 184 6.27 -16.41 -8.93
C ILE A 184 6.62 -14.93 -9.07
N GLN A 185 6.10 -14.07 -8.19
CA GLN A 185 6.33 -12.63 -8.25
C GLN A 185 7.81 -12.29 -8.01
N ASN A 186 8.44 -12.88 -6.99
CA ASN A 186 9.86 -12.65 -6.71
C ASN A 186 10.74 -13.10 -7.88
N HIS A 187 10.42 -14.23 -8.52
CA HIS A 187 11.13 -14.68 -9.71
C HIS A 187 10.95 -13.73 -10.88
N ALA A 188 9.71 -13.28 -11.14
CA ALA A 188 9.41 -12.31 -12.19
C ALA A 188 10.11 -10.96 -11.96
N SER A 189 10.13 -10.44 -10.73
CA SER A 189 10.81 -9.18 -10.40
C SER A 189 12.33 -9.28 -10.52
N LYS A 190 12.93 -10.44 -10.22
CA LYS A 190 14.38 -10.66 -10.44
C LYS A 190 14.78 -10.67 -11.91
N LEU A 191 13.95 -11.27 -12.77
CA LEU A 191 14.18 -11.31 -14.22
C LEU A 191 13.91 -9.95 -14.90
N SER A 192 13.20 -9.06 -14.22
CA SER A 192 12.89 -7.73 -14.73
C SER A 192 14.10 -6.79 -14.54
N PRO A 193 14.54 -6.05 -15.56
CA PRO A 193 15.63 -5.07 -15.40
C PRO A 193 15.19 -3.81 -14.63
N ARG A 194 13.91 -3.71 -14.23
CA ARG A 194 13.34 -2.50 -13.59
C ARG A 194 14.02 -2.09 -12.28
N TRP A 195 14.64 -3.02 -11.57
CA TRP A 195 15.32 -2.71 -10.30
C TRP A 195 16.69 -2.04 -10.52
N GLN A 196 17.29 -2.19 -11.71
CA GLN A 196 18.64 -1.71 -11.98
C GLN A 196 18.74 -0.18 -11.93
N PRO A 197 17.85 0.61 -12.59
CA PRO A 197 17.91 2.07 -12.49
C PRO A 197 17.76 2.55 -11.05
N SER A 198 16.77 2.02 -10.32
CA SER A 198 16.52 2.41 -8.92
C SER A 198 17.74 2.13 -8.02
N LEU A 199 18.41 0.97 -8.19
CA LEU A 199 19.66 0.69 -7.47
C LEU A 199 20.79 1.64 -7.88
N SER A 200 20.95 1.93 -9.18
CA SER A 200 21.98 2.85 -9.67
C SER A 200 21.82 4.23 -9.03
N HIS A 201 20.61 4.79 -9.07
CA HIS A 201 20.32 6.11 -8.50
C HIS A 201 20.61 6.15 -6.99
N VAL A 202 20.25 5.08 -6.28
CA VAL A 202 20.55 4.94 -4.85
C VAL A 202 22.06 4.88 -4.58
N LEU A 203 22.84 4.15 -5.37
CA LEU A 203 24.30 4.10 -5.20
C LEU A 203 24.93 5.47 -5.52
N GLU A 204 24.51 6.11 -6.61
CA GLU A 204 24.97 7.43 -7.04
C GLU A 204 24.67 8.52 -6.02
N TYR A 205 23.49 8.48 -5.40
CA TYR A 205 23.07 9.51 -4.46
C TYR A 205 23.56 9.24 -3.03
N TYR A 206 23.43 8.00 -2.55
CA TYR A 206 23.70 7.67 -1.16
C TYR A 206 25.07 7.07 -0.90
N ILE A 207 25.71 6.43 -1.86
CA ILE A 207 26.94 5.67 -1.61
C ILE A 207 28.16 6.39 -2.16
N PHE A 208 28.22 6.61 -3.47
CA PHE A 208 29.40 7.14 -4.18
C PHE A 208 29.91 8.50 -3.69
N PRO A 209 29.07 9.45 -3.25
CA PRO A 209 29.55 10.73 -2.74
C PRO A 209 30.27 10.63 -1.38
N TYR A 210 30.20 9.48 -0.71
CA TYR A 210 30.66 9.30 0.68
C TYR A 210 31.71 8.20 0.76
N PRO A 211 33.02 8.54 0.86
CA PRO A 211 34.12 7.56 0.80
C PRO A 211 33.97 6.38 1.77
N ALA A 212 33.58 6.64 3.03
CA ALA A 212 33.39 5.59 4.02
C ALA A 212 32.27 4.59 3.65
N ARG A 213 31.25 5.03 2.89
CA ARG A 213 30.20 4.13 2.38
C ARG A 213 30.72 3.34 1.18
N VAL A 214 31.50 3.96 0.30
CA VAL A 214 32.14 3.26 -0.82
C VAL A 214 33.10 2.17 -0.31
N ASP A 215 33.87 2.45 0.74
CA ASP A 215 34.79 1.48 1.36
C ASP A 215 34.04 0.25 1.85
N PHE A 216 32.88 0.41 2.49
CA PHE A 216 32.02 -0.70 2.86
C PHE A 216 31.67 -1.57 1.64
N PHE A 217 31.31 -0.96 0.50
CA PHE A 217 30.98 -1.72 -0.70
C PHE A 217 32.20 -2.43 -1.32
N PHE A 218 33.39 -1.82 -1.28
CA PHE A 218 34.64 -2.47 -1.69
C PHE A 218 34.98 -3.67 -0.80
N GLU A 219 34.80 -3.56 0.51
CA GLU A 219 34.97 -4.67 1.45
C GLU A 219 33.99 -5.83 1.18
N HIS A 220 32.85 -5.53 0.56
CA HIS A 220 31.84 -6.50 0.16
C HIS A 220 31.90 -6.87 -1.34
N GLY A 221 33.06 -6.66 -1.97
CA GLY A 221 33.37 -7.19 -3.30
C GLY A 221 33.00 -6.31 -4.48
N MET A 222 32.56 -5.05 -4.26
CA MET A 222 32.35 -4.11 -5.35
C MET A 222 33.70 -3.78 -6.04
N PRO A 223 33.82 -3.91 -7.37
CA PRO A 223 35.04 -3.55 -8.08
C PRO A 223 35.31 -2.03 -8.05
N LYS A 224 36.59 -1.65 -8.02
CA LYS A 224 37.00 -0.23 -7.94
C LYS A 224 36.72 0.56 -9.22
N ASN A 225 36.76 -0.10 -10.38
CA ASN A 225 36.44 0.53 -11.65
C ASN A 225 34.96 0.26 -11.99
N MET A 226 34.11 1.28 -11.85
CA MET A 226 32.67 1.17 -12.09
C MET A 226 32.32 0.96 -13.59
N GLU A 227 33.26 1.25 -14.50
CA GLU A 227 33.11 1.02 -15.94
C GLU A 227 33.59 -0.37 -16.38
N SER A 228 34.03 -1.21 -15.43
CA SER A 228 34.53 -2.55 -15.74
C SER A 228 33.40 -3.58 -15.89
N GLU A 229 33.62 -4.58 -16.73
CA GLU A 229 32.73 -5.75 -16.84
C GLU A 229 32.51 -6.44 -15.47
N GLU A 230 33.56 -6.49 -14.65
CA GLU A 230 33.49 -7.01 -13.28
C GLU A 230 32.45 -6.26 -12.43
N TYR A 231 32.38 -4.93 -12.56
CA TYR A 231 31.38 -4.14 -11.84
C TYR A 231 29.97 -4.45 -12.34
N HIS A 232 29.76 -4.58 -13.64
CA HIS A 232 28.44 -4.90 -14.19
C HIS A 232 27.94 -6.28 -13.75
N VAL A 233 28.83 -7.28 -13.70
CA VAL A 233 28.52 -8.61 -13.14
C VAL A 233 28.20 -8.51 -11.65
N TRP A 234 29.05 -7.84 -10.85
CA TRP A 234 28.80 -7.65 -9.42
C TRP A 234 27.49 -6.90 -9.16
N PHE A 235 27.20 -5.84 -9.91
CA PHE A 235 25.99 -5.05 -9.78
C PHE A 235 24.74 -5.90 -10.05
N GLY A 236 24.81 -6.77 -11.07
CA GLY A 236 23.77 -7.73 -11.45
C GLY A 236 23.48 -8.80 -10.39
N GLU A 237 24.51 -9.30 -9.70
CA GLU A 237 24.40 -10.47 -8.83
C GLU A 237 24.36 -10.12 -7.32
N GLU A 238 25.19 -9.18 -6.90
CA GLU A 238 25.47 -8.87 -5.49
C GLU A 238 25.09 -7.44 -5.08
N GLY A 239 24.83 -6.53 -6.03
CA GLY A 239 24.54 -5.12 -5.76
C GLY A 239 23.37 -4.91 -4.78
N VAL A 240 22.20 -5.51 -5.07
CA VAL A 240 21.00 -5.42 -4.21
C VAL A 240 21.26 -6.00 -2.81
N LYS A 241 21.98 -7.13 -2.74
CA LYS A 241 22.29 -7.82 -1.48
C LYS A 241 23.24 -6.99 -0.62
N THR A 242 24.28 -6.41 -1.23
CA THR A 242 25.24 -5.54 -0.56
C THR A 242 24.59 -4.27 -0.05
N TYR A 243 23.69 -3.65 -0.85
CA TYR A 243 22.93 -2.49 -0.40
C TYR A 243 21.95 -2.82 0.74
N ALA A 244 21.25 -3.96 0.68
CA ALA A 244 20.40 -4.40 1.78
C ALA A 244 21.22 -4.62 3.07
N LEU A 245 22.41 -5.22 2.96
CA LEU A 245 23.31 -5.40 4.09
C LEU A 245 23.81 -4.05 4.64
N PHE A 246 24.12 -3.09 3.76
CA PHE A 246 24.47 -1.72 4.16
C PHE A 246 23.37 -1.08 5.00
N LEU A 247 22.11 -1.14 4.56
CA LEU A 247 20.97 -0.59 5.31
C LEU A 247 20.83 -1.22 6.70
N ILE A 248 20.95 -2.55 6.80
CA ILE A 248 20.83 -3.28 8.07
C ILE A 248 21.98 -2.93 9.03
N SER A 249 23.20 -2.81 8.51
CA SER A 249 24.40 -2.53 9.31
C SER A 249 24.55 -1.05 9.69
N HIS A 250 23.81 -0.14 9.04
CA HIS A 250 23.89 1.30 9.27
C HIS A 250 22.54 1.90 9.67
N PRO A 251 21.95 1.52 10.82
CA PRO A 251 20.65 2.06 11.25
C PRO A 251 20.66 3.58 11.46
N GLY A 252 21.83 4.16 11.77
CA GLY A 252 22.01 5.62 11.86
C GLY A 252 21.75 6.33 10.52
N PHE A 253 22.16 5.73 9.40
CA PHE A 253 21.89 6.24 8.04
C PHE A 253 20.39 6.24 7.73
N ILE A 254 19.68 5.17 8.09
CA ILE A 254 18.22 5.08 7.92
C ILE A 254 17.53 6.20 8.69
N LEU A 255 17.91 6.39 9.96
CA LEU A 255 17.29 7.40 10.81
C LEU A 255 17.56 8.82 10.30
N SER A 256 18.82 9.15 9.98
CA SER A 256 19.19 10.49 9.50
C SER A 256 18.50 10.82 8.18
N ASN A 257 18.49 9.89 7.23
CA ASN A 257 17.86 10.12 5.93
C ASN A 257 16.34 10.18 6.02
N THR A 258 15.71 9.40 6.91
CA THR A 258 14.27 9.51 7.13
C THR A 258 13.90 10.90 7.67
N LEU A 259 14.73 11.47 8.55
CA LEU A 259 14.54 12.83 9.05
C LEU A 259 14.77 13.89 7.96
N GLU A 260 15.81 13.71 7.13
CA GLU A 260 16.09 14.60 5.99
C GLU A 260 14.95 14.57 4.95
N LEU A 261 14.45 13.38 4.62
CA LEU A 261 13.35 13.15 3.69
C LEU A 261 11.97 13.33 4.32
N SER A 262 11.89 13.75 5.59
CA SER A 262 10.60 13.93 6.28
C SER A 262 9.70 14.98 5.63
N SER A 263 10.26 15.85 4.77
CA SER A 263 9.51 16.78 3.92
C SER A 263 8.67 16.07 2.87
N TYR A 264 9.16 14.97 2.30
CA TYR A 264 8.40 14.16 1.34
C TYR A 264 7.19 13.50 2.00
N LEU A 265 7.34 13.05 3.25
CA LEU A 265 6.29 12.39 4.02
C LEU A 265 5.09 13.30 4.35
N LYS A 266 5.30 14.62 4.32
CA LYS A 266 4.27 15.65 4.54
C LYS A 266 3.86 16.39 3.26
N SER A 267 4.27 15.93 2.08
CA SER A 267 4.00 16.63 0.83
C SER A 267 2.53 16.52 0.38
N ASP A 268 2.11 17.47 -0.45
CA ASP A 268 0.88 17.40 -1.21
C ASP A 268 1.07 16.36 -2.31
N PHE A 269 0.62 15.11 -2.14
CA PHE A 269 0.80 14.09 -3.17
C PHE A 269 -0.14 14.27 -4.38
N ILE A 270 -0.31 15.50 -4.84
CA ILE A 270 -0.89 15.85 -6.13
C ILE A 270 -0.03 15.22 -7.22
N GLN A 271 -0.68 14.77 -8.29
CA GLN A 271 0.05 14.17 -9.39
C GLN A 271 0.96 15.24 -10.06
N PRO A 272 2.28 14.97 -10.18
CA PRO A 272 3.23 16.00 -10.63
C PRO A 272 3.28 16.18 -12.16
N HIS A 273 3.20 15.11 -12.94
CA HIS A 273 3.59 15.10 -14.37
C HIS A 273 2.49 15.45 -15.38
N PHE A 274 1.25 15.52 -14.91
CA PHE A 274 0.04 15.64 -15.70
C PHE A 274 -0.87 16.64 -15.01
N LYS A 275 -0.71 17.92 -15.33
CA LYS A 275 -1.51 18.98 -14.69
C LYS A 275 -2.97 18.89 -15.11
N SER A 276 -3.87 18.98 -14.13
CA SER A 276 -5.31 19.14 -14.36
C SER A 276 -5.57 20.44 -15.12
N PRO A 277 -6.58 20.51 -16.01
CA PRO A 277 -7.09 21.78 -16.53
C PRO A 277 -7.46 22.73 -15.39
N GLU A 278 -7.41 24.04 -15.64
CA GLU A 278 -7.83 25.03 -14.65
C GLU A 278 -9.28 24.77 -14.22
N ASN A 279 -9.46 24.54 -12.91
CA ASN A 279 -10.77 24.35 -12.29
C ASN A 279 -10.95 25.43 -11.23
N PRO A 280 -11.99 26.28 -11.31
CA PRO A 280 -12.20 27.38 -10.36
C PRO A 280 -12.41 26.89 -8.92
N TYR A 281 -12.81 25.64 -8.74
CA TYR A 281 -13.02 25.02 -7.43
C TYR A 281 -11.81 24.27 -6.89
N ARG A 282 -10.68 24.21 -7.62
CA ARG A 282 -9.50 23.42 -7.23
C ARG A 282 -9.02 23.78 -5.83
N ASN A 283 -8.89 25.07 -5.50
CA ASN A 283 -8.42 25.50 -4.18
C ASN A 283 -9.35 25.06 -3.05
N VAL A 284 -10.67 25.13 -3.26
CA VAL A 284 -11.66 24.67 -2.28
C VAL A 284 -11.56 23.16 -2.10
N LEU A 285 -11.44 22.40 -3.20
CA LEU A 285 -11.26 20.95 -3.16
C LEU A 285 -9.94 20.54 -2.48
N MET A 286 -8.87 21.33 -2.63
CA MET A 286 -7.61 21.12 -1.93
C MET A 286 -7.76 21.30 -0.42
N ILE A 287 -8.50 22.33 0.04
CA ILE A 287 -8.77 22.53 1.48
C ILE A 287 -9.52 21.32 2.06
N PHE A 288 -10.56 20.83 1.39
CA PHE A 288 -11.23 19.59 1.82
C PHE A 288 -10.29 18.38 1.73
N GLY A 289 -9.43 18.36 0.72
CA GLY A 289 -8.35 17.41 0.55
C GLY A 289 -7.47 17.31 1.78
N GLU A 290 -6.90 18.43 2.22
CA GLU A 290 -6.00 18.52 3.37
C GLU A 290 -6.64 18.05 4.69
N ILE A 291 -7.96 18.19 4.85
CA ILE A 291 -8.67 17.69 6.02
C ILE A 291 -8.61 16.16 6.10
N VAL A 292 -8.87 15.46 4.99
CA VAL A 292 -8.88 13.99 4.95
C VAL A 292 -7.51 13.40 4.54
N HIS A 293 -6.62 14.23 4.01
CA HIS A 293 -5.24 13.92 3.66
C HIS A 293 -4.27 14.85 4.38
N PRO A 294 -4.20 14.77 5.72
CA PRO A 294 -3.34 15.65 6.49
C PRO A 294 -1.89 15.60 6.00
N GLU A 295 -1.40 16.76 5.57
CA GLU A 295 -0.03 16.99 5.09
C GLU A 295 0.91 17.23 6.29
N SER A 296 0.93 16.28 7.21
CA SER A 296 1.65 16.37 8.47
C SER A 296 2.26 15.05 8.88
N ASN A 297 3.51 15.10 9.36
CA ASN A 297 4.18 13.94 9.96
C ASN A 297 3.53 13.50 11.28
N ALA A 298 2.62 14.31 11.86
CA ALA A 298 1.83 13.91 13.01
C ALA A 298 0.97 12.66 12.74
N VAL A 299 0.58 12.40 11.49
CA VAL A 299 -0.23 11.24 11.10
C VAL A 299 0.42 9.94 11.55
N TYR A 300 1.70 9.73 11.24
CA TYR A 300 2.42 8.51 11.62
C TYR A 300 2.45 8.29 13.13
N PHE A 301 2.61 9.35 13.92
CA PHE A 301 2.58 9.27 15.38
C PHE A 301 1.18 8.95 15.91
N ILE A 302 0.15 9.61 15.38
CA ILE A 302 -1.24 9.37 15.75
C ILE A 302 -1.64 7.93 15.37
N ASP A 303 -1.22 7.43 14.22
CA ASP A 303 -1.50 6.05 13.78
C ASP A 303 -0.90 5.03 14.76
N LEU A 304 0.32 5.26 15.24
CA LEU A 304 0.95 4.43 16.28
C LEU A 304 0.18 4.50 17.60
N MET A 305 -0.34 5.67 17.99
CA MET A 305 -1.18 5.82 19.18
C MET A 305 -2.52 5.08 19.03
N VAL A 306 -3.18 5.22 17.88
CA VAL A 306 -4.44 4.52 17.56
C VAL A 306 -4.22 3.01 17.57
N PHE A 307 -3.15 2.53 16.94
CA PHE A 307 -2.80 1.12 16.94
C PHE A 307 -2.52 0.60 18.36
N SER A 308 -1.71 1.32 19.14
CA SER A 308 -1.43 0.95 20.54
C SER A 308 -2.69 0.90 21.40
N SER A 309 -3.61 1.83 21.18
CA SER A 309 -4.93 1.88 21.84
C SER A 309 -5.80 0.68 21.47
N LEU A 310 -5.83 0.29 20.19
CA LEU A 310 -6.50 -0.92 19.71
C LEU A 310 -5.91 -2.18 20.36
N CYS A 311 -4.58 -2.31 20.40
CA CYS A 311 -3.90 -3.43 21.08
C CYS A 311 -4.27 -3.49 22.57
N ALA A 312 -4.23 -2.36 23.28
CA ALA A 312 -4.61 -2.30 24.69
C ALA A 312 -6.08 -2.72 24.90
N THR A 313 -6.98 -2.28 24.03
CA THR A 313 -8.41 -2.63 24.05
C THR A 313 -8.61 -4.12 23.78
N ALA A 314 -7.90 -4.69 22.79
CA ALA A 314 -7.95 -6.10 22.44
C ALA A 314 -7.47 -6.99 23.60
N LEU A 315 -6.41 -6.56 24.29
CA LEU A 315 -5.86 -7.28 25.44
C LEU A 315 -6.79 -7.21 26.66
N LYS A 316 -7.43 -6.05 26.90
CA LYS A 316 -8.35 -5.81 28.02
C LYS A 316 -9.66 -6.58 27.86
N TYR A 317 -10.35 -6.39 26.74
CA TYR A 317 -11.71 -6.91 26.53
C TYR A 317 -11.74 -8.29 25.86
N ARG A 318 -10.72 -8.60 25.04
CA ARG A 318 -10.61 -9.87 24.29
C ARG A 318 -11.85 -10.20 23.47
N ASP A 319 -12.61 -9.19 23.07
CA ASP A 319 -13.78 -9.36 22.24
C ASP A 319 -13.34 -9.58 20.79
N LYS A 320 -14.17 -10.30 20.05
CA LYS A 320 -13.87 -10.74 18.68
C LYS A 320 -13.76 -9.55 17.72
N ASN A 321 -14.54 -8.51 17.95
CA ASN A 321 -14.62 -7.33 17.09
C ASN A 321 -13.32 -6.52 17.20
N THR A 322 -12.88 -6.20 18.41
CA THR A 322 -11.62 -5.50 18.66
C THR A 322 -10.42 -6.31 18.21
N ILE A 323 -10.40 -7.64 18.41
CA ILE A 323 -9.31 -8.50 17.88
C ILE A 323 -9.25 -8.42 16.35
N ALA A 324 -10.39 -8.47 15.66
CA ALA A 324 -10.45 -8.35 14.20
C ALA A 324 -9.93 -6.99 13.72
N TRP A 325 -10.40 -5.89 14.32
CA TRP A 325 -9.92 -4.54 14.00
C TRP A 325 -8.42 -4.39 14.28
N THR A 326 -7.93 -4.92 15.39
CA THR A 326 -6.50 -4.84 15.75
C THR A 326 -5.64 -5.61 14.75
N TRP A 327 -6.11 -6.77 14.27
CA TRP A 327 -5.40 -7.54 13.25
C TRP A 327 -5.37 -6.80 11.90
N LEU A 328 -6.50 -6.21 11.48
CA LEU A 328 -6.58 -5.40 10.27
C LEU A 328 -5.67 -4.17 10.36
N ALA A 329 -5.64 -3.50 11.53
CA ALA A 329 -4.76 -2.37 11.79
C ALA A 329 -3.29 -2.80 11.67
N LEU A 330 -2.91 -3.89 12.34
CA LEU A 330 -1.55 -4.43 12.24
C LEU A 330 -1.17 -4.76 10.79
N TRP A 331 -2.10 -5.33 10.00
CA TRP A 331 -1.86 -5.66 8.60
C TRP A 331 -1.59 -4.41 7.76
N VAL A 332 -2.45 -3.39 7.82
CA VAL A 332 -2.27 -2.14 7.06
C VAL A 332 -0.99 -1.45 7.51
N LEU A 333 -0.78 -1.29 8.83
CA LEU A 333 0.39 -0.61 9.37
C LEU A 333 1.70 -1.29 8.94
N THR A 334 1.76 -2.63 9.04
CA THR A 334 2.96 -3.40 8.65
C THR A 334 3.23 -3.27 7.16
N TYR A 335 2.21 -3.43 6.31
CA TYR A 335 2.37 -3.28 4.87
C TYR A 335 2.80 -1.86 4.49
N SER A 336 2.10 -0.83 4.99
CA SER A 336 2.42 0.57 4.70
C SER A 336 3.82 0.95 5.15
N ALA A 337 4.26 0.47 6.33
CA ALA A 337 5.61 0.73 6.83
C ALA A 337 6.69 0.07 5.98
N ILE A 338 6.55 -1.22 5.63
CA ILE A 338 7.53 -1.92 4.78
C ILE A 338 7.55 -1.31 3.38
N SER A 339 6.38 -1.06 2.80
CA SER A 339 6.25 -0.43 1.48
C SER A 339 6.91 0.94 1.48
N LEU A 340 6.60 1.80 2.46
CA LEU A 340 7.20 3.13 2.61
C LEU A 340 8.72 3.03 2.71
N PHE A 341 9.22 2.17 3.60
CA PHE A 341 10.65 1.97 3.80
C PHE A 341 11.35 1.56 2.49
N VAL A 342 10.82 0.55 1.80
CA VAL A 342 11.43 0.08 0.54
C VAL A 342 11.37 1.16 -0.52
N THR A 343 10.26 1.90 -0.64
CA THR A 343 10.16 2.97 -1.64
C THR A 343 11.06 4.15 -1.34
N LEU A 344 11.27 4.48 -0.06
CA LEU A 344 12.09 5.61 0.37
C LEU A 344 13.59 5.36 0.17
N PHE A 345 14.02 4.11 0.38
CA PHE A 345 15.43 3.72 0.29
C PHE A 345 15.78 2.95 -0.98
N GLY A 346 14.78 2.51 -1.75
CA GLY A 346 14.96 1.68 -2.93
C GLY A 346 14.97 2.46 -4.25
N ASP A 347 14.38 3.66 -4.28
CA ASP A 347 14.39 4.53 -5.46
C ASP A 347 14.35 6.00 -5.03
N ILE A 348 15.46 6.72 -5.24
CA ILE A 348 15.54 8.14 -4.91
C ILE A 348 14.91 9.00 -6.01
N ASP A 349 14.95 8.54 -7.25
CA ASP A 349 14.34 9.23 -8.38
C ASP A 349 12.84 8.95 -8.40
N GLY A 350 12.04 10.01 -8.49
CA GLY A 350 10.60 9.88 -8.38
C GLY A 350 10.11 9.45 -6.99
N THR A 351 10.92 9.57 -5.93
CA THR A 351 10.54 9.24 -4.54
C THR A 351 9.10 9.66 -4.21
N ARG A 352 8.72 10.90 -4.52
CA ARG A 352 7.37 11.44 -4.28
C ARG A 352 6.26 10.58 -4.90
N ARG A 353 6.44 10.10 -6.13
CA ARG A 353 5.48 9.20 -6.81
C ARG A 353 5.48 7.80 -6.19
N HIS A 354 6.64 7.30 -5.79
CA HIS A 354 6.78 5.93 -5.30
C HIS A 354 6.29 5.75 -3.86
N ILE A 355 6.53 6.73 -2.98
CA ILE A 355 6.07 6.68 -1.59
C ILE A 355 4.57 6.99 -1.44
N PHE A 356 3.98 7.70 -2.42
CA PHE A 356 2.59 8.16 -2.39
C PHE A 356 1.59 7.09 -1.90
N PRO A 357 1.50 5.88 -2.52
CA PRO A 357 0.53 4.89 -2.05
C PRO A 357 0.75 4.49 -0.60
N SER A 358 2.00 4.38 -0.15
CA SER A 358 2.30 4.04 1.24
C SER A 358 1.83 5.14 2.20
N VAL A 359 2.06 6.40 1.86
CA VAL A 359 1.58 7.56 2.66
C VAL A 359 0.06 7.64 2.69
N GLU A 360 -0.60 7.43 1.56
CA GLU A 360 -2.06 7.41 1.49
C GLU A 360 -2.67 6.29 2.32
N LEU A 361 -1.99 5.14 2.44
CA LEU A 361 -2.44 4.08 3.32
C LEU A 361 -2.34 4.44 4.81
N PHE A 362 -1.33 5.22 5.23
CA PHE A 362 -1.28 5.78 6.59
C PHE A 362 -2.41 6.80 6.81
N ARG A 363 -2.64 7.70 5.85
CA ARG A 363 -3.75 8.67 5.95
C ARG A 363 -5.13 7.98 6.00
N LEU A 364 -5.33 6.93 5.22
CA LEU A 364 -6.55 6.11 5.26
C LEU A 364 -6.66 5.30 6.57
N PHE A 365 -5.53 4.79 7.06
CA PHE A 365 -5.44 4.08 8.35
C PHE A 365 -6.01 4.96 9.46
N LEU A 366 -5.56 6.21 9.55
CA LEU A 366 -6.03 7.17 10.57
C LEU A 366 -7.55 7.17 10.66
N TRP A 367 -8.26 7.39 9.55
CA TRP A 367 -9.70 7.56 9.56
C TRP A 367 -10.48 6.28 9.86
N ILE A 368 -10.06 5.14 9.27
CA ILE A 368 -10.74 3.86 9.47
C ILE A 368 -10.57 3.42 10.94
N PHE A 369 -9.34 3.39 11.43
CA PHE A 369 -9.03 2.77 12.71
C PHE A 369 -9.31 3.72 13.89
N LEU A 370 -9.19 5.04 13.72
CA LEU A 370 -9.65 5.99 14.74
C LEU A 370 -11.16 5.88 14.95
N THR A 371 -11.94 5.82 13.86
CA THR A 371 -13.41 5.70 13.97
C THR A 371 -13.81 4.37 14.60
N ALA A 372 -13.16 3.27 14.22
CA ALA A 372 -13.38 1.97 14.84
C ALA A 372 -13.02 1.96 16.34
N GLN A 373 -11.92 2.60 16.73
CA GLN A 373 -11.49 2.67 18.13
C GLN A 373 -12.44 3.52 18.98
N ILE A 374 -12.92 4.65 18.45
CA ILE A 374 -13.91 5.49 19.16
C ILE A 374 -15.22 4.70 19.34
N ASP A 375 -15.70 4.01 18.31
CA ASP A 375 -16.92 3.19 18.41
C ASP A 375 -16.77 2.09 19.48
N GLN A 376 -15.67 1.34 19.48
CA GLN A 376 -15.43 0.28 20.46
C GLN A 376 -15.37 0.79 21.90
N THR A 377 -14.64 1.88 22.12
CA THR A 377 -14.48 2.45 23.47
C THR A 377 -15.80 2.94 24.07
N LEU A 378 -16.69 3.49 23.24
CA LEU A 378 -18.02 3.91 23.68
C LEU A 378 -18.94 2.73 23.98
N ASN A 379 -18.95 1.71 23.11
CA ASN A 379 -19.76 0.51 23.32
C ASN A 379 -19.33 -0.28 24.56
N ASN A 380 -18.02 -0.41 24.80
CA ASN A 380 -17.50 -1.15 25.95
C ASN A 380 -17.81 -0.45 27.28
N LYS A 381 -17.77 0.90 27.32
CA LYS A 381 -18.20 1.66 28.51
C LYS A 381 -19.67 1.43 28.84
N HIS A 382 -20.53 1.39 27.82
CA HIS A 382 -21.94 1.10 28.02
C HIS A 382 -22.16 -0.30 28.61
N MET A 383 -21.37 -1.29 28.21
CA MET A 383 -21.45 -2.63 28.81
C MET A 383 -20.92 -2.69 30.24
N GLU A 384 -19.84 -1.96 30.56
CA GLU A 384 -19.33 -1.88 31.94
C GLU A 384 -20.40 -1.29 32.89
N VAL A 385 -21.07 -0.20 32.49
CA VAL A 385 -22.14 0.44 33.28
C VAL A 385 -23.37 -0.47 33.47
N LEU A 386 -23.74 -1.27 32.46
CA LEU A 386 -24.84 -2.23 32.59
C LEU A 386 -24.51 -3.43 33.49
N SER A 387 -23.21 -3.68 33.73
CA SER A 387 -22.74 -4.79 34.56
C SER A 387 -22.51 -4.44 36.02
N SER A 388 -22.43 -3.14 36.34
CA SER A 388 -22.32 -2.58 37.70
C SER A 388 -23.68 -2.25 38.26
#